data_AF-A0A9P6QIP2-F1
#
_entry.id   AF-A0A9P6QIP2-F1
#
_cell.length_a   1.000
_cell.length_b   1.000
_cell.length_c   1.000
_cell.angle_alpha   90.00
_cell.angle_beta   90.00
_cell.angle_gamma   90.00
#
_symmetry.space_group_name_H-M   'P 1'
#
loop_
_entity.id
_entity.type
_entity.pdbx_description
1 polymer ?
#
loop_
_entity_poly.entity_id
_entity_poly.type
_entity_poly.pdbx_seq_one_letter_code
_entity_poly.pdbx_strand_id
1 'polypeptide(L)'
;MRSTTVLLAIASLAATVLAHGGEDHGAASSPCLTNPANATCSTYTFDTAALNKDVDAICSVSSFLPGCSLSTSCRADPSLPQSQCHPLTVLATLCTAPEDKNLTATSCATSYNAYCGATSVIPQCKNQTAFPGLPSGKIVTGTVYSICLDMPGMKGCSICPAPDATGYSKCDEVKAWSDLCLDMPDMSQCPPFNAMCKNTAFGPFCDASYKAPVNNGTAPGGNGTASPSPSTPTPTGGSGNGSGAMALTSSLSMTAVLTVVVAGISSMVL
;
A
#
# COMPACT_ATOMS: atom_id res chain seq x y z
N MET A 1 -33.95 -18.08 -48.29
CA MET A 1 -32.99 -19.19 -48.51
C MET A 1 -31.60 -18.57 -48.38
N ARG A 2 -30.80 -18.81 -47.34
CA ARG A 2 -30.31 -20.09 -46.83
C ARG A 2 -30.01 -19.97 -45.33
N SER A 3 -30.61 -20.86 -44.54
CA SER A 3 -30.22 -21.13 -43.16
C SER A 3 -28.99 -22.04 -43.16
N THR A 4 -27.93 -21.62 -42.50
CA THR A 4 -26.76 -22.47 -42.20
C THR A 4 -26.75 -22.76 -40.71
N THR A 5 -27.18 -23.97 -40.38
CA THR A 5 -27.16 -24.59 -39.06
C THR A 5 -25.72 -24.97 -38.71
N VAL A 6 -25.14 -24.36 -37.68
CA VAL A 6 -23.82 -24.72 -37.14
C VAL A 6 -24.03 -25.68 -35.97
N LEU A 7 -23.63 -26.94 -36.16
CA LEU A 7 -23.58 -27.99 -35.14
C LEU A 7 -22.36 -27.73 -34.24
N LEU A 8 -22.58 -27.33 -32.98
CA LEU A 8 -21.54 -27.34 -31.95
C LEU A 8 -21.37 -28.77 -31.42
N ALA A 9 -20.18 -29.33 -31.62
CA ALA A 9 -19.72 -30.54 -30.95
C ALA A 9 -19.26 -30.18 -29.53
N ILE A 10 -19.99 -30.66 -28.52
CA ILE A 10 -19.64 -30.54 -27.11
C ILE A 10 -18.64 -31.66 -26.80
N ALA A 11 -17.34 -31.36 -26.88
CA ALA A 11 -16.29 -32.27 -26.43
C ALA A 11 -16.22 -32.21 -24.90
N SER A 12 -16.72 -33.27 -24.25
CA SER A 12 -16.68 -33.47 -22.81
C SER A 12 -15.23 -33.76 -22.38
N LEU A 13 -14.50 -32.72 -21.95
CA LEU A 13 -13.22 -32.92 -21.28
C LEU A 13 -13.50 -33.46 -19.87
N ALA A 14 -13.31 -34.76 -19.68
CA ALA A 14 -13.26 -35.36 -18.36
C ALA A 14 -11.99 -34.87 -17.65
N ALA A 15 -12.14 -33.86 -16.80
CA ALA A 15 -11.09 -33.42 -15.90
C ALA A 15 -10.89 -34.51 -14.84
N THR A 16 -9.82 -35.29 -14.97
CA THR A 16 -9.32 -36.17 -13.91
C THR A 16 -8.84 -35.27 -12.78
N VAL A 17 -9.71 -34.98 -11.83
CA VAL A 17 -9.34 -34.36 -10.56
C VAL A 17 -8.49 -35.38 -9.81
N LEU A 18 -7.16 -35.29 -9.93
CA LEU A 18 -6.29 -35.82 -8.90
C LEU A 18 -6.53 -34.98 -7.65
N ALA A 19 -7.42 -35.48 -6.80
CA ALA A 19 -7.49 -35.08 -5.41
C ALA A 19 -6.16 -35.45 -4.76
N HIS A 20 -5.16 -34.56 -4.84
CA HIS A 20 -4.16 -34.50 -3.79
C HIS A 20 -4.92 -34.05 -2.54
N GLY A 21 -5.27 -35.03 -1.69
CA GLY A 21 -5.67 -34.79 -0.32
C GLY A 21 -4.52 -34.08 0.39
N GLY A 22 -4.51 -32.76 0.28
CA GLY A 22 -3.75 -31.90 1.16
C GLY A 22 -4.42 -32.01 2.52
N GLU A 23 -3.85 -32.84 3.38
CA GLU A 23 -4.10 -32.71 4.80
C GLU A 23 -3.77 -31.26 5.18
N ASP A 24 -4.80 -30.48 5.53
CA ASP A 24 -4.68 -29.24 6.28
C ASP A 24 -4.12 -29.58 7.68
N HIS A 25 -2.87 -30.05 7.72
CA HIS A 25 -2.04 -29.99 8.91
C HIS A 25 -1.82 -28.50 9.12
N GLY A 26 -2.68 -27.88 9.95
CA GLY A 26 -2.60 -26.46 10.27
C GLY A 26 -1.14 -26.09 10.46
N ALA A 27 -0.59 -25.41 9.46
CA ALA A 27 0.86 -25.35 9.27
C ALA A 27 1.45 -24.78 10.53
N ALA A 28 2.10 -25.64 11.34
CA ALA A 28 2.65 -25.23 12.61
C ALA A 28 3.53 -24.02 12.33
N SER A 29 3.16 -22.86 12.90
CA SER A 29 3.84 -21.61 12.56
C SER A 29 5.32 -21.81 12.83
N SER A 30 6.16 -21.63 11.80
CA SER A 30 7.60 -21.77 11.94
C SER A 30 8.09 -20.97 13.15
N PRO A 31 9.01 -21.50 13.98
CA PRO A 31 9.58 -20.77 15.11
C PRO A 31 10.26 -19.46 14.68
N CYS A 32 10.59 -19.32 13.40
CA CYS A 32 11.13 -18.09 12.83
C CYS A 32 10.09 -16.98 12.65
N LEU A 33 8.80 -17.31 12.53
CA LEU A 33 7.74 -16.32 12.48
C LEU A 33 7.34 -15.81 13.87
N THR A 34 7.61 -16.60 14.92
CA THR A 34 7.37 -16.21 16.32
C THR A 34 8.60 -15.60 16.99
N ASN A 35 9.81 -16.02 16.60
CA ASN A 35 11.08 -15.46 17.07
C ASN A 35 12.09 -15.33 15.91
N PRO A 36 11.98 -14.28 15.08
CA PRO A 36 12.86 -14.10 13.92
C PRO A 36 14.31 -13.78 14.29
N ALA A 37 14.61 -13.53 15.57
CA ALA A 37 15.97 -13.29 16.07
C ALA A 37 16.74 -14.60 16.35
N ASN A 38 16.08 -15.75 16.30
CA ASN A 38 16.73 -17.03 16.53
C ASN A 38 17.73 -17.33 15.39
N ALA A 39 18.98 -17.67 15.74
CA ALA A 39 20.05 -17.95 14.78
C ALA A 39 19.71 -19.03 13.74
N THR A 40 18.82 -19.98 14.10
CA THR A 40 18.32 -21.02 13.19
C THR A 40 17.51 -20.46 12.00
N CYS A 41 17.05 -19.20 12.08
CA CYS A 41 16.28 -18.54 11.03
C CYS A 41 17.13 -17.89 9.94
N SER A 42 18.45 -18.03 10.02
CA SER A 42 19.39 -17.52 9.01
C SER A 42 19.26 -18.18 7.63
N THR A 43 18.57 -19.32 7.53
CA THR A 43 18.24 -19.99 6.26
C THR A 43 16.73 -20.03 6.00
N TYR A 44 15.92 -19.41 6.86
CA TYR A 44 14.48 -19.41 6.71
C TYR A 44 14.07 -18.69 5.42
N THR A 45 13.15 -19.32 4.71
CA THR A 45 12.54 -18.78 3.49
C THR A 45 11.03 -18.70 3.69
N PHE A 46 10.44 -17.55 3.39
CA PHE A 46 8.99 -17.36 3.46
C PHE A 46 8.29 -18.15 2.37
N ASP A 47 7.15 -18.73 2.72
CA ASP A 47 6.19 -19.20 1.74
C ASP A 47 5.56 -18.00 1.02
N THR A 48 5.66 -18.01 -0.31
CA THR A 48 5.15 -16.94 -1.17
C THR A 48 3.62 -16.88 -1.13
N ALA A 49 2.92 -18.01 -0.93
CA ALA A 49 1.47 -18.03 -0.82
C ALA A 49 1.00 -17.37 0.50
N ALA A 50 1.65 -17.68 1.63
CA ALA A 50 1.40 -17.02 2.90
C ALA A 50 1.61 -15.49 2.82
N LEU A 51 2.72 -15.02 2.23
CA LEU A 51 2.95 -13.59 2.07
C LEU A 51 1.90 -12.91 1.17
N ASN A 52 1.48 -13.57 0.09
CA ASN A 52 0.41 -13.05 -0.77
C ASN A 52 -0.91 -12.92 -0.01
N LYS A 53 -1.23 -13.85 0.88
CA LYS A 53 -2.42 -13.77 1.74
C LYS A 53 -2.38 -12.55 2.66
N ASP A 54 -1.22 -12.22 3.22
CA ASP A 54 -1.05 -11.01 4.04
C ASP A 54 -1.22 -9.72 3.22
N VAL A 55 -0.68 -9.70 1.99
CA VAL A 55 -0.89 -8.59 1.05
C VAL A 55 -2.38 -8.44 0.72
N ASP A 56 -3.05 -9.54 0.38
CA ASP A 56 -4.48 -9.54 0.05
C ASP A 56 -5.33 -9.08 1.22
N ALA A 57 -4.98 -9.48 2.45
CA ALA A 57 -5.66 -9.01 3.66
C ALA A 57 -5.57 -7.49 3.81
N ILE A 58 -4.38 -6.89 3.63
CA ILE A 58 -4.20 -5.43 3.69
C ILE A 58 -4.97 -4.74 2.55
N CYS A 59 -4.82 -5.23 1.33
CA CYS A 59 -5.40 -4.61 0.14
C CYS A 59 -6.92 -4.76 0.04
N SER A 60 -7.52 -5.76 0.71
CA SER A 60 -8.97 -5.89 0.82
C SER A 60 -9.63 -4.78 1.65
N VAL A 61 -8.90 -4.20 2.59
CA VAL A 61 -9.38 -3.11 3.47
C VAL A 61 -9.00 -1.74 2.90
N SER A 62 -7.81 -1.63 2.31
CA SER A 62 -7.24 -0.36 1.84
C SER A 62 -6.62 -0.51 0.45
N SER A 63 -7.47 -0.72 -0.57
CA SER A 63 -7.01 -0.97 -1.95
C SER A 63 -6.29 0.19 -2.62
N PHE A 64 -6.46 1.42 -2.11
CA PHE A 64 -5.82 2.64 -2.63
C PHE A 64 -4.35 2.78 -2.20
N LEU A 65 -3.84 1.91 -1.32
CA LEU A 65 -2.45 1.99 -0.88
C LEU A 65 -1.50 1.66 -2.04
N PRO A 66 -0.38 2.40 -2.21
CA PRO A 66 0.51 2.20 -3.35
C PRO A 66 1.11 0.80 -3.48
N GLY A 67 1.33 0.11 -2.36
CA GLY A 67 1.74 -1.29 -2.37
C GLY A 67 0.70 -2.24 -2.98
N CYS A 68 -0.60 -1.89 -2.95
CA CYS A 68 -1.66 -2.70 -3.57
C CYS A 68 -1.66 -2.56 -5.10
N SER A 69 -1.44 -1.35 -5.63
CA SER A 69 -1.21 -1.13 -7.06
C SER A 69 0.06 -1.85 -7.53
N LEU A 70 1.12 -1.83 -6.72
CA LEU A 70 2.35 -2.59 -6.99
C LEU A 70 2.07 -4.09 -7.05
N SER A 71 1.35 -4.65 -6.07
CA SER A 71 0.95 -6.06 -6.06
C SER A 71 0.18 -6.46 -7.31
N THR A 72 -0.81 -5.63 -7.69
CA THR A 72 -1.66 -5.86 -8.86
C THR A 72 -0.82 -5.89 -10.15
N SER A 73 0.07 -4.92 -10.31
CA SER A 73 0.98 -4.84 -11.47
C SER A 73 1.91 -6.05 -11.54
N CYS A 74 2.50 -6.43 -10.42
CA CYS A 74 3.39 -7.59 -10.31
C CYS A 74 2.71 -8.94 -10.58
N ARG A 75 1.43 -9.08 -10.22
CA ARG A 75 0.65 -10.27 -10.54
C ARG A 75 0.17 -10.30 -11.98
N ALA A 76 -0.07 -9.13 -12.57
CA ALA A 76 -0.47 -9.01 -13.97
C ALA A 76 0.67 -9.33 -14.94
N ASP A 77 1.92 -9.01 -14.58
CA ASP A 77 3.10 -9.26 -15.41
C ASP A 77 4.21 -9.98 -14.63
N PRO A 78 4.34 -11.31 -14.79
CA PRO A 78 5.38 -12.09 -14.12
C PRO A 78 6.78 -11.85 -14.68
N SER A 79 6.93 -11.12 -15.79
CA SER A 79 8.23 -10.75 -16.36
C SER A 79 8.92 -9.60 -15.62
N LEU A 80 8.18 -8.91 -14.73
CA LEU A 80 8.71 -7.81 -13.94
C LEU A 80 9.80 -8.28 -12.96
N PRO A 81 10.76 -7.40 -12.61
CA PRO A 81 11.88 -7.77 -11.75
C PRO A 81 11.42 -8.31 -10.38
N GLN A 82 11.87 -9.52 -10.03
CA GLN A 82 11.50 -10.15 -8.75
C GLN A 82 11.98 -9.36 -7.53
N SER A 83 13.05 -8.57 -7.64
CA SER A 83 13.47 -7.65 -6.56
C SER A 83 12.40 -6.60 -6.21
N GLN A 84 11.55 -6.25 -7.17
CA GLN A 84 10.46 -5.28 -7.02
C GLN A 84 9.10 -5.97 -6.79
N CYS A 85 8.92 -7.16 -7.35
CA CYS A 85 7.66 -7.91 -7.32
C CYS A 85 7.58 -9.05 -6.31
N HIS A 86 8.62 -9.27 -5.51
CA HIS A 86 8.55 -10.23 -4.41
C HIS A 86 7.45 -9.81 -3.42
N PRO A 87 6.57 -10.71 -2.95
CA PRO A 87 5.50 -10.34 -2.01
C PRO A 87 6.00 -9.69 -0.72
N LEU A 88 7.22 -10.05 -0.28
CA LEU A 88 7.85 -9.38 0.87
C LEU A 88 8.23 -7.92 0.58
N THR A 89 8.66 -7.59 -0.64
CA THR A 89 8.88 -6.20 -1.08
C THR A 89 7.57 -5.41 -1.08
N VAL A 90 6.48 -6.03 -1.52
CA VAL A 90 5.13 -5.44 -1.48
C VAL A 90 4.69 -5.18 -0.03
N LEU A 91 4.83 -6.18 0.86
CA LEU A 91 4.52 -6.01 2.28
C LEU A 91 5.39 -4.96 2.96
N ALA A 92 6.69 -4.95 2.67
CA ALA A 92 7.60 -3.91 3.16
C ALA A 92 7.08 -2.53 2.76
N THR A 93 6.71 -2.35 1.48
CA THR A 93 6.16 -1.11 0.94
C THR A 93 4.89 -0.67 1.68
N LEU A 94 3.95 -1.59 1.94
CA LEU A 94 2.72 -1.32 2.68
C LEU A 94 2.96 -0.97 4.16
N CYS A 95 4.02 -1.51 4.76
CA CYS A 95 4.26 -1.44 6.20
C CYS A 95 5.28 -0.38 6.62
N THR A 96 6.11 0.13 5.72
CA THR A 96 7.14 1.13 6.04
C THR A 96 6.73 2.57 5.73
N ALA A 97 5.69 2.78 4.94
CA ALA A 97 5.18 4.12 4.61
C ALA A 97 4.64 4.83 5.88
N PRO A 98 5.30 5.90 6.37
CA PRO A 98 4.96 6.49 7.67
C PRO A 98 3.54 7.03 7.75
N GLU A 99 3.04 7.64 6.68
CA GLU A 99 1.71 8.23 6.62
C GLU A 99 0.59 7.17 6.58
N ASP A 100 0.90 5.95 6.13
CA ASP A 100 -0.05 4.85 6.00
C ASP A 100 -0.09 3.96 7.24
N LYS A 101 0.83 4.17 8.21
CA LYS A 101 0.99 3.33 9.40
C LYS A 101 -0.31 3.12 10.17
N ASN A 102 -1.17 4.13 10.28
CA ASN A 102 -2.44 3.99 11.01
C ASN A 102 -3.43 3.06 10.29
N LEU A 103 -3.36 2.99 8.95
CA LEU A 103 -4.22 2.14 8.13
C LEU A 103 -3.71 0.69 8.10
N THR A 104 -2.39 0.50 8.20
CA THR A 104 -1.76 -0.81 8.06
C THR A 104 -1.25 -1.40 9.38
N ALA A 105 -1.30 -0.67 10.50
CA ALA A 105 -0.70 -1.05 11.78
C ALA A 105 -1.02 -2.48 12.22
N THR A 106 -2.31 -2.85 12.25
CA THR A 106 -2.75 -4.16 12.75
C THR A 106 -2.22 -5.30 11.89
N SER A 107 -2.38 -5.19 10.57
CA SER A 107 -1.93 -6.22 9.62
C SER A 107 -0.40 -6.28 9.57
N CYS A 108 0.28 -5.14 9.56
CA CYS A 108 1.74 -5.10 9.55
C CYS A 108 2.37 -5.61 10.85
N ALA A 109 1.73 -5.38 12.00
CA ALA A 109 2.18 -5.89 13.30
C ALA A 109 2.12 -7.42 13.40
N THR A 110 1.28 -8.08 12.59
CA THR A 110 1.13 -9.55 12.58
C THR A 110 1.83 -10.22 11.38
N SER A 111 2.33 -9.42 10.42
CA SER A 111 3.05 -9.87 9.23
C SER A 111 4.46 -9.29 9.15
N TYR A 112 4.71 -8.30 8.29
CA TYR A 112 6.04 -7.76 7.99
C TYR A 112 6.80 -7.30 9.24
N ASN A 113 6.18 -6.53 10.15
CA ASN A 113 6.88 -6.03 11.34
C ASN A 113 7.16 -7.15 12.34
N ALA A 114 6.33 -8.20 12.37
CA ALA A 114 6.57 -9.37 13.20
C ALA A 114 7.79 -10.16 12.71
N TYR A 115 7.97 -10.29 11.39
CA TYR A 115 9.02 -11.14 10.82
C TYR A 115 10.32 -10.39 10.52
N CYS A 116 10.20 -9.13 10.10
CA CYS A 116 11.29 -8.28 9.60
C CYS A 116 11.60 -7.10 10.53
N GLY A 117 11.38 -7.27 11.84
CA GLY A 117 11.85 -6.33 12.85
C GLY A 117 13.38 -6.19 12.87
N ALA A 118 13.89 -5.16 13.56
CA ALA A 118 15.32 -4.82 13.59
C ALA A 118 16.25 -5.96 14.06
N THR A 119 15.73 -6.91 14.85
CA THR A 119 16.48 -8.06 15.37
C THR A 119 16.37 -9.31 14.50
N SER A 120 15.61 -9.26 13.39
CA SER A 120 15.41 -10.40 12.51
C SER A 120 16.72 -10.84 11.85
N VAL A 121 16.98 -12.15 11.90
CA VAL A 121 18.10 -12.77 11.18
C VAL A 121 17.65 -13.42 9.87
N ILE A 122 16.37 -13.33 9.51
CA ILE A 122 15.83 -13.87 8.25
C ILE A 122 16.42 -13.10 7.06
N PRO A 123 17.16 -13.76 6.14
CA PRO A 123 17.86 -13.04 5.06
C PRO A 123 16.95 -12.24 4.14
N GLN A 124 15.76 -12.76 3.84
CA GLN A 124 14.82 -12.09 2.93
C GLN A 124 14.37 -10.73 3.47
N CYS A 125 14.31 -10.52 4.80
CA CYS A 125 13.98 -9.22 5.39
C CYS A 125 15.02 -8.12 5.10
N LYS A 126 16.26 -8.51 4.80
CA LYS A 126 17.34 -7.56 4.43
C LYS A 126 17.41 -7.34 2.92
N ASN A 127 17.07 -8.37 2.15
CA ASN A 127 17.21 -8.36 0.69
C ASN A 127 15.94 -7.88 -0.04
N GLN A 128 14.77 -7.96 0.60
CA GLN A 128 13.49 -7.53 0.06
C GLN A 128 13.02 -6.30 0.85
N THR A 129 13.54 -5.14 0.48
CA THR A 129 13.17 -3.86 1.10
C THR A 129 11.90 -3.30 0.46
N ALA A 130 11.34 -2.24 1.06
CA ALA A 130 10.27 -1.49 0.42
C ALA A 130 10.68 -1.00 -0.98
N PHE A 131 9.69 -0.86 -1.86
CA PHE A 131 9.90 -0.39 -3.22
C PHE A 131 10.52 1.02 -3.19
N PRO A 132 11.66 1.23 -3.85
CA PRO A 132 12.40 2.47 -3.72
C PRO A 132 11.64 3.65 -4.35
N GLY A 133 11.38 4.67 -3.53
CA GLY A 133 10.82 5.94 -4.00
C GLY A 133 9.31 5.94 -4.22
N LEU A 134 8.59 4.85 -3.93
CA LEU A 134 7.12 4.87 -3.96
C LEU A 134 6.61 5.68 -2.76
N PRO A 135 5.88 6.79 -2.96
CA PRO A 135 5.34 7.57 -1.84
C PRO A 135 4.25 6.80 -1.09
N SER A 136 3.85 7.31 0.06
CA SER A 136 2.68 6.81 0.78
C SER A 136 1.38 7.10 0.04
N GLY A 137 0.34 6.33 0.36
CA GLY A 137 -1.00 6.52 -0.19
C GLY A 137 -1.47 7.95 -0.01
N LYS A 138 -1.34 8.50 1.20
CA LYS A 138 -1.69 9.89 1.49
C LYS A 138 -1.07 10.90 0.51
N ILE A 139 0.21 10.73 0.16
CA ILE A 139 0.90 11.62 -0.78
C ILE A 139 0.35 11.44 -2.19
N VAL A 140 0.19 10.20 -2.65
CA VAL A 140 -0.36 9.88 -3.98
C VAL A 140 -1.78 10.41 -4.13
N THR A 141 -2.68 10.09 -3.18
CA THR A 141 -4.06 10.59 -3.10
C THR A 141 -4.11 12.12 -3.21
N GLY A 142 -3.29 12.81 -2.39
CA GLY A 142 -3.27 14.27 -2.32
C GLY A 142 -2.79 14.92 -3.62
N THR A 143 -1.78 14.31 -4.27
CA THR A 143 -1.28 14.76 -5.56
C THR A 143 -2.31 14.60 -6.67
N VAL A 144 -2.90 13.41 -6.80
CA VAL A 144 -3.94 13.14 -7.82
C VAL A 144 -5.10 14.11 -7.63
N TYR A 145 -5.54 14.31 -6.38
CA TYR A 145 -6.60 15.25 -6.06
C TYR A 145 -6.26 16.68 -6.50
N SER A 146 -5.08 17.18 -6.13
CA SER A 146 -4.66 18.54 -6.49
C SER A 146 -4.64 18.73 -8.01
N ILE A 147 -4.07 17.79 -8.76
CA ILE A 147 -3.99 17.89 -10.22
C ILE A 147 -5.39 17.87 -10.84
N CYS A 148 -6.26 16.95 -10.38
CA CYS A 148 -7.60 16.80 -10.96
C CYS A 148 -8.56 17.92 -10.57
N LEU A 149 -8.33 18.59 -9.44
CA LEU A 149 -9.06 19.80 -9.08
C LEU A 149 -8.69 20.97 -10.01
N ASP A 150 -7.39 21.12 -10.31
CA ASP A 150 -6.89 22.20 -11.16
C ASP A 150 -7.17 21.94 -12.66
N MET A 151 -7.10 20.67 -13.08
CA MET A 151 -7.18 20.23 -14.47
C MET A 151 -8.03 18.94 -14.62
N PRO A 152 -9.36 19.03 -14.48
CA PRO A 152 -10.25 17.86 -14.46
C PRO A 152 -10.30 17.06 -15.78
N GLY A 153 -9.87 17.66 -16.89
CA GLY A 153 -9.90 17.04 -18.22
C GLY A 153 -8.74 16.07 -18.53
N MET A 154 -7.81 15.87 -17.59
CA MET A 154 -6.65 15.01 -17.82
C MET A 154 -7.02 13.53 -17.78
N LYS A 155 -6.28 12.71 -18.56
CA LYS A 155 -6.54 11.27 -18.71
C LYS A 155 -6.59 10.54 -17.36
N GLY A 156 -5.65 10.83 -16.44
CA GLY A 156 -5.62 10.19 -15.12
C GLY A 156 -6.78 10.57 -14.21
N CYS A 157 -7.44 11.71 -14.44
CA CYS A 157 -8.62 12.14 -13.66
C CYS A 157 -9.88 11.36 -14.00
N SER A 158 -9.91 10.67 -15.15
CA SER A 158 -10.99 9.72 -15.47
C SER A 158 -10.88 8.40 -14.69
N ILE A 159 -9.68 8.06 -14.19
CA ILE A 159 -9.43 6.87 -13.37
C ILE A 159 -9.87 7.12 -11.93
N CYS A 160 -9.56 8.30 -11.40
CA CYS A 160 -9.91 8.75 -10.06
C CYS A 160 -10.62 10.12 -10.13
N PRO A 161 -11.97 10.16 -10.20
CA PRO A 161 -12.70 11.42 -10.26
C PRO A 161 -12.53 12.23 -8.97
N ALA A 162 -12.58 13.56 -9.08
CA ALA A 162 -12.51 14.49 -7.95
C ALA A 162 -13.54 14.15 -6.85
N PRO A 163 -13.27 14.46 -5.57
CA PRO A 163 -14.10 14.14 -4.43
C PRO A 163 -15.36 15.03 -4.37
N ASP A 164 -16.33 14.75 -5.23
CA ASP A 164 -17.70 15.19 -5.06
C ASP A 164 -18.70 14.02 -4.96
N ALA A 165 -18.28 12.77 -5.16
CA ALA A 165 -19.20 11.62 -5.06
C ALA A 165 -18.53 10.30 -4.64
N THR A 166 -18.69 9.90 -3.37
CA THR A 166 -18.80 8.49 -2.88
C THR A 166 -17.77 7.41 -3.29
N GLY A 167 -16.73 7.71 -4.09
CA GLY A 167 -16.01 6.69 -4.89
C GLY A 167 -14.49 6.75 -4.87
N TYR A 168 -13.87 7.70 -4.15
CA TYR A 168 -12.40 7.83 -4.11
C TYR A 168 -11.70 6.55 -3.60
N SER A 169 -12.38 5.75 -2.79
CA SER A 169 -11.85 4.53 -2.17
C SER A 169 -11.64 3.34 -3.11
N LYS A 170 -11.95 3.45 -4.41
CA LYS A 170 -11.97 2.29 -5.33
C LYS A 170 -11.12 2.41 -6.60
N CYS A 171 -10.40 3.52 -6.79
CA CYS A 171 -9.54 3.67 -7.97
C CYS A 171 -8.08 3.28 -7.67
N ASP A 172 -7.33 2.97 -8.73
CA ASP A 172 -5.88 2.77 -8.65
C ASP A 172 -5.19 4.14 -8.71
N GLU A 173 -4.98 4.74 -7.54
CA GLU A 173 -4.42 6.08 -7.42
C GLU A 173 -2.97 6.17 -7.92
N VAL A 174 -2.17 5.12 -7.76
CA VAL A 174 -0.79 5.09 -8.28
C VAL A 174 -0.81 5.09 -9.80
N LYS A 175 -1.73 4.34 -10.41
CA LYS A 175 -1.89 4.38 -11.86
C LYS A 175 -2.36 5.75 -12.34
N ALA A 176 -3.34 6.35 -11.68
CA ALA A 176 -3.80 7.71 -12.02
C ALA A 176 -2.65 8.72 -11.91
N TRP A 177 -1.88 8.66 -10.83
CA TRP A 177 -0.71 9.50 -10.60
C TRP A 177 0.37 9.33 -11.67
N SER A 178 0.68 8.08 -12.03
CA SER A 178 1.62 7.76 -13.11
C SER A 178 1.15 8.32 -14.44
N ASP A 179 -0.10 8.09 -14.83
CA ASP A 179 -0.67 8.60 -16.09
C ASP A 179 -0.62 10.14 -16.14
N LEU A 180 -0.90 10.84 -15.03
CA LEU A 180 -0.83 12.31 -14.95
C LEU A 180 0.60 12.83 -15.09
N CYS A 181 1.56 12.23 -14.37
CA CYS A 181 2.94 12.70 -14.39
C CYS A 181 3.74 12.28 -15.63
N LEU A 182 3.30 11.23 -16.34
CA LEU A 182 3.82 10.89 -17.66
C LEU A 182 3.33 11.87 -18.73
N ASP A 183 2.09 12.34 -18.62
CA ASP A 183 1.49 13.31 -19.56
C ASP A 183 2.10 14.72 -19.38
N MET A 184 2.29 15.15 -18.13
CA MET A 184 2.84 16.47 -17.80
C MET A 184 3.92 16.36 -16.70
N PRO A 185 5.15 15.99 -17.05
CA PRO A 185 6.23 15.74 -16.08
C PRO A 185 6.68 16.97 -15.28
N ASP A 186 6.42 18.16 -15.81
CA ASP A 186 6.81 19.45 -15.23
C ASP A 186 5.78 20.01 -14.22
N MET A 187 4.73 19.24 -13.90
CA MET A 187 3.79 19.63 -12.85
C MET A 187 4.48 19.74 -11.50
N SER A 188 4.08 20.75 -10.71
CA SER A 188 4.66 21.02 -9.38
C SER A 188 4.44 19.86 -8.40
N GLN A 189 3.46 18.99 -8.65
CA GLN A 189 3.14 17.82 -7.84
C GLN A 189 3.86 16.53 -8.29
N CYS A 190 4.53 16.52 -9.44
CA CYS A 190 5.25 15.37 -9.98
C CYS A 190 6.71 15.15 -9.49
N PRO A 191 7.41 16.02 -8.74
CA PRO A 191 8.77 15.75 -8.30
C PRO A 191 8.98 14.39 -7.59
N PRO A 192 8.07 13.90 -6.71
CA PRO A 192 8.21 12.57 -6.13
C PRO A 192 8.14 11.44 -7.18
N PHE A 193 7.31 11.58 -8.21
CA PHE A 193 7.20 10.62 -9.32
C PHE A 193 8.51 10.60 -10.10
N ASN A 194 9.03 11.79 -10.41
CA ASN A 194 10.26 11.97 -11.17
C ASN A 194 11.45 11.36 -10.41
N ALA A 195 11.48 11.53 -9.08
CA ALA A 195 12.48 10.92 -8.21
C ALA A 195 12.35 9.39 -8.16
N MET A 196 11.13 8.85 -8.11
CA MET A 196 10.89 7.41 -8.20
C MET A 196 11.41 6.86 -9.54
N CYS A 197 10.94 7.39 -10.67
CA CYS A 197 11.30 6.89 -11.99
C CYS A 197 12.74 7.16 -12.41
N LYS A 198 13.47 8.04 -11.72
CA LYS A 198 14.92 8.18 -11.87
C LYS A 198 15.69 7.01 -11.24
N ASN A 199 15.16 6.44 -10.17
CA ASN A 199 15.82 5.40 -9.38
C ASN A 199 15.31 3.99 -9.69
N THR A 200 14.23 3.85 -10.46
CA THR A 200 13.65 2.57 -10.83
C THR A 200 13.16 2.56 -12.28
N ALA A 201 13.35 1.44 -12.97
CA ALA A 201 12.79 1.17 -14.30
C ALA A 201 11.54 0.27 -14.23
N PHE A 202 10.68 0.48 -13.22
CA PHE A 202 9.48 -0.32 -13.05
C PHE A 202 8.41 0.08 -14.08
N GLY A 203 8.39 -0.64 -15.20
CA GLY A 203 7.53 -0.40 -16.37
C GLY A 203 6.08 -0.02 -16.07
N PRO A 204 5.38 -0.67 -15.11
CA PRO A 204 3.99 -0.34 -14.81
C PRO A 204 3.75 1.10 -14.34
N PHE A 205 4.75 1.74 -13.73
CA PHE A 205 4.63 3.13 -13.25
C PHE A 205 5.56 4.09 -13.98
N CYS A 206 6.65 3.60 -14.56
CA CYS A 206 7.69 4.41 -15.19
C CYS A 206 7.88 3.97 -16.64
N ASP A 207 7.71 4.89 -17.58
CA ASP A 207 8.03 4.64 -18.99
C ASP A 207 9.56 4.66 -19.19
N ALA A 208 10.12 3.71 -19.94
CA ALA A 208 11.54 3.70 -20.29
C ALA A 208 11.97 4.95 -21.09
N SER A 209 11.02 5.55 -21.80
CA SER A 209 11.18 6.79 -22.55
C SER A 209 11.16 8.01 -21.64
N TYR A 210 10.61 7.89 -20.42
CA TYR A 210 10.50 8.98 -19.47
C TYR A 210 11.89 9.57 -19.19
N LYS A 211 12.03 10.87 -19.44
CA LYS A 211 13.17 11.66 -19.01
C LYS A 211 12.62 12.64 -18.00
N ALA A 212 12.91 12.37 -16.72
CA ALA A 212 12.63 13.33 -15.67
C ALA A 212 13.16 14.70 -16.15
N PRO A 213 12.35 15.77 -16.09
CA PRO A 213 12.79 17.09 -16.46
C PRO A 213 14.12 17.38 -15.79
N VAL A 214 15.10 17.82 -16.58
CA VAL A 214 16.36 18.29 -15.99
C VAL A 214 15.95 19.50 -15.19
N ASN A 215 15.94 19.37 -13.86
CA ASN A 215 15.83 20.52 -12.97
C ASN A 215 17.03 21.42 -13.27
N ASN A 216 16.89 22.31 -14.26
CA ASN A 216 17.84 23.36 -14.54
C ASN A 216 17.79 24.25 -13.31
N GLY A 217 18.68 23.93 -12.37
CA GLY A 217 18.67 24.43 -11.01
C GLY A 217 18.56 25.94 -10.97
N THR A 218 17.34 26.43 -10.86
CA THR A 218 17.08 27.45 -9.88
C THR A 218 16.46 26.66 -8.74
N ALA A 219 17.32 26.20 -7.82
CA ALA A 219 16.86 25.87 -6.47
C ALA A 219 15.89 27.00 -6.07
N PRO A 220 14.72 26.70 -5.47
CA PRO A 220 13.85 27.75 -4.96
C PRO A 220 14.70 28.59 -4.03
N GLY A 221 15.10 29.77 -4.52
CA GLY A 221 15.80 30.74 -3.73
C GLY A 221 14.88 31.01 -2.57
N GLY A 222 15.31 30.59 -1.37
CA GLY A 222 14.79 31.10 -0.12
C GLY A 222 15.04 32.59 -0.09
N ASN A 223 14.18 33.34 -0.78
CA ASN A 223 13.97 34.75 -0.58
C ASN A 223 12.48 34.95 -0.34
N GLY A 224 11.93 34.11 0.55
CA GLY A 224 10.78 34.50 1.33
C GLY A 224 11.20 35.69 2.17
N THR A 225 10.88 36.88 1.69
CA THR A 225 10.71 38.04 2.56
C THR A 225 9.75 37.58 3.66
N ALA A 226 10.22 37.58 4.90
CA ALA A 226 9.45 37.19 6.06
C ALA A 226 8.09 37.91 6.02
N SER A 227 7.01 37.15 5.82
CA SER A 227 5.70 37.62 6.18
C SER A 227 5.68 37.75 7.71
N PRO A 228 5.25 38.89 8.26
CA PRO A 228 5.36 39.17 9.69
C PRO A 228 4.52 38.17 10.49
N SER A 229 5.21 37.43 11.36
CA SER A 229 4.58 36.64 12.42
C SER A 229 3.75 37.57 13.33
N PRO A 230 2.53 37.19 13.75
CA PRO A 230 1.81 37.93 14.77
C PRO A 230 2.55 37.82 16.11
N SER A 231 2.98 38.97 16.61
CA SER A 231 3.61 39.16 17.91
C SER A 231 2.78 38.50 19.02
N THR A 232 3.32 37.43 19.61
CA THR A 232 2.83 36.91 20.89
C THR A 232 3.65 37.57 22.01
N PRO A 233 3.01 38.22 23.00
CA PRO A 233 3.72 38.93 24.05
C PRO A 233 4.43 37.99 25.04
N THR A 234 5.66 38.38 25.38
CA THR A 234 6.50 37.80 26.43
C THR A 234 5.86 37.93 27.82
N PRO A 235 5.68 36.85 28.60
CA PRO A 235 5.39 36.95 30.01
C PRO A 235 6.69 36.92 30.84
N THR A 236 6.93 38.03 31.53
CA THR A 236 7.92 38.20 32.60
C THR A 236 7.55 37.31 33.79
N GLY A 237 8.56 36.69 34.40
CA GLY A 237 8.42 35.75 35.50
C GLY A 237 7.77 36.31 36.76
N GLY A 238 7.07 35.44 37.48
CA GLY A 238 6.57 35.66 38.82
C GLY A 238 6.50 34.33 39.58
N SER A 239 7.34 34.20 40.61
CA SER A 239 7.24 33.17 41.64
C SER A 239 5.87 33.20 42.32
N GLY A 240 5.22 32.05 42.41
CA GLY A 240 3.96 31.88 43.13
C GLY A 240 3.78 30.42 43.57
N ASN A 241 4.04 30.18 44.85
CA ASN A 241 3.80 28.93 45.55
C ASN A 241 2.28 28.70 45.67
N GLY A 242 1.76 27.53 45.27
CA GLY A 242 0.32 27.27 45.35
C GLY A 242 -0.07 25.82 45.10
N SER A 243 -0.20 25.06 46.19
CA SER A 243 -0.79 23.73 46.25
C SER A 243 -2.25 23.74 45.76
N GLY A 244 -2.62 22.79 44.90
CA GLY A 244 -4.00 22.62 44.48
C GLY A 244 -4.19 21.38 43.60
N ALA A 245 -4.35 20.22 44.24
CA ALA A 245 -4.75 18.99 43.58
C ALA A 245 -6.26 19.00 43.32
N MET A 246 -6.68 18.81 42.06
CA MET A 246 -7.99 18.26 41.72
C MET A 246 -7.85 17.34 40.51
N ALA A 247 -7.96 16.04 40.78
CA ALA A 247 -8.10 15.00 39.79
C ALA A 247 -9.55 14.98 39.28
N LEU A 248 -9.74 15.08 37.97
CA LEU A 248 -10.99 14.78 37.28
C LEU A 248 -10.75 13.59 36.36
N THR A 249 -10.89 12.40 36.93
CA THR A 249 -11.05 11.13 36.23
C THR A 249 -12.39 11.12 35.50
N SER A 250 -12.38 11.14 34.17
CA SER A 250 -13.55 10.83 33.35
C SER A 250 -13.30 9.53 32.61
N SER A 251 -13.70 8.44 33.25
CA SER A 251 -13.77 7.10 32.68
C SER A 251 -15.04 6.96 31.84
N LEU A 252 -14.89 6.94 30.51
CA LEU A 252 -15.93 6.54 29.57
C LEU A 252 -15.62 5.12 29.10
N SER A 253 -16.21 4.15 29.79
CA SER A 253 -16.26 2.75 29.38
C SER A 253 -17.24 2.60 28.22
N MET A 254 -16.74 2.45 26.99
CA MET A 254 -17.53 1.97 25.86
C MET A 254 -17.60 0.44 25.89
N THR A 255 -18.74 -0.08 26.31
CA THR A 255 -19.07 -1.50 26.20
C THR A 255 -19.52 -1.76 24.75
N ALA A 256 -18.61 -2.23 23.90
CA ALA A 256 -18.97 -2.73 22.58
C ALA A 256 -19.60 -4.12 22.72
N VAL A 257 -20.90 -4.21 22.48
CA VAL A 257 -21.65 -5.46 22.37
C VAL A 257 -21.28 -6.11 21.03
N LEU A 258 -20.39 -7.10 21.07
CA LEU A 258 -20.06 -7.93 19.91
C LEU A 258 -21.20 -8.95 19.71
N THR A 259 -22.13 -8.66 18.80
CA THR A 259 -23.14 -9.62 18.36
C THR A 259 -22.50 -10.52 17.29
N VAL A 260 -22.12 -11.73 17.68
CA VAL A 260 -21.66 -12.77 16.74
C VAL A 260 -22.90 -13.34 16.04
N VAL A 261 -23.13 -12.94 14.79
CA VAL A 261 -24.08 -13.62 13.91
C VAL A 261 -23.35 -14.79 13.27
N VAL A 262 -23.51 -15.99 13.86
CA VAL A 262 -23.10 -17.25 13.23
C VAL A 262 -24.12 -17.56 12.13
N ALA A 263 -23.83 -17.17 10.89
CA ALA A 263 -24.55 -17.66 9.73
C ALA A 263 -24.05 -19.07 9.41
N GLY A 264 -24.80 -20.09 9.87
CA GLY A 264 -24.61 -21.47 9.47
C GLY A 264 -25.00 -21.65 8.01
N ILE A 265 -24.03 -22.01 7.17
CA ILE A 265 -24.28 -22.41 5.79
C ILE A 265 -24.44 -23.94 5.80
N SER A 266 -25.69 -24.39 5.84
CA SER A 266 -26.03 -25.79 5.61
C SER A 266 -25.96 -26.12 4.13
N SER A 267 -25.31 -27.25 3.87
CA SER A 267 -25.36 -28.15 2.72
C SER A 267 -26.49 -27.93 1.70
N MET A 268 -26.14 -27.84 0.42
CA MET A 268 -26.86 -28.56 -0.62
C MET A 268 -25.88 -29.16 -1.62
N VAL A 269 -25.74 -30.48 -1.50
CA VAL A 269 -25.30 -31.40 -2.55
C VAL A 269 -26.49 -31.58 -3.49
N LEU A 270 -26.26 -31.38 -4.79
CA LEU A 270 -27.01 -31.99 -5.89
C LEU A 270 -26.05 -32.12 -7.07
#